data_AF-A0A655AKJ6-F1
#
_entry.id   AF-A0A655AKJ6-F1
#
_cell.length_a   1.000
_cell.length_b   1.000
_cell.length_c   1.000
_cell.angle_alpha   90.00
_cell.angle_beta   90.00
_cell.angle_gamma   90.00
#
_symmetry.space_group_name_H-M   'P 1'
#
loop_
_entity.id
_entity.type
_entity.pdbx_description
1 polymer ?
#
loop_
_entity_poly.entity_id
_entity_poly.type
_entity_poly.pdbx_seq_one_letter_code
_entity_poly.pdbx_strand_id
1 'polypeptide(L)'
;MTGFGGWNSGTGNIGLFNSGTGNIGFGNSGTGNWGIGNSGDYNTGIGNTGSTNSGFFNTGLVNTGIGNSGDYNTGLFNAGNTNTGSFNPGDYNTGGFNPGNYNTGYFNPGNSNTGIANSGDVNTGAFNSGNYSNGFFWRGDYQGLGGFAYQSAVSEIPWSYDRFQH
;
A
#
# COMPACT_ATOMS: atom_id res chain seq x y z
N MET A 1 -22.87 -9.72 -36.37
CA MET A 1 -21.78 -10.44 -37.06
C MET A 1 -21.18 -11.42 -36.08
N THR A 2 -21.40 -12.71 -36.33
CA THR A 2 -20.98 -13.84 -35.49
C THR A 2 -19.64 -14.37 -36.01
N GLY A 3 -18.54 -14.12 -35.30
CA GLY A 3 -17.25 -14.77 -35.60
C GLY A 3 -17.31 -16.22 -35.13
N PHE A 4 -17.01 -17.19 -36.01
CA PHE A 4 -16.82 -18.63 -35.73
C PHE A 4 -17.71 -19.19 -34.59
N GLY A 5 -19.02 -18.97 -34.72
CA GLY A 5 -20.02 -18.94 -33.63
C GLY A 5 -20.41 -20.24 -32.95
N GLY A 6 -19.49 -21.20 -32.77
CA GLY A 6 -19.78 -22.43 -32.01
C GLY A 6 -19.29 -22.42 -30.55
N TRP A 7 -18.27 -21.62 -30.23
CA TRP A 7 -17.53 -21.76 -28.97
C TRP A 7 -17.55 -20.52 -28.09
N ASN A 8 -18.18 -19.42 -28.52
CA ASN A 8 -18.40 -18.25 -27.68
C ASN A 8 -19.88 -18.15 -27.30
N SER A 9 -20.17 -17.68 -26.10
CA SER A 9 -21.51 -17.34 -25.63
C SER A 9 -21.61 -15.82 -25.43
N GLY A 10 -22.74 -15.21 -25.80
CA GLY A 10 -22.97 -13.76 -25.70
C GLY A 10 -22.63 -12.99 -26.99
N THR A 11 -22.23 -11.72 -26.87
CA THR A 11 -22.21 -10.77 -28.00
C THR A 11 -20.84 -10.11 -28.18
N GLY A 12 -20.43 -9.88 -29.44
CA GLY A 12 -19.21 -9.10 -29.74
C GLY A 12 -17.88 -9.72 -29.31
N ASN A 13 -17.85 -11.00 -28.91
CA ASN A 13 -16.61 -11.68 -28.51
C ASN A 13 -15.76 -12.07 -29.73
N ILE A 14 -14.43 -11.94 -29.61
CA ILE A 14 -13.44 -12.32 -30.62
C ILE A 14 -12.49 -13.37 -30.01
N GLY A 15 -12.34 -14.53 -30.67
CA GLY A 15 -11.52 -15.65 -30.20
C GLY A 15 -12.35 -16.89 -29.89
N LEU A 16 -11.98 -17.67 -28.86
CA LEU A 16 -12.66 -18.92 -28.51
C LEU A 16 -13.02 -19.00 -27.02
N PHE A 17 -14.09 -19.72 -26.68
CA PHE A 17 -14.48 -20.01 -25.29
C PHE A 17 -14.80 -18.79 -24.44
N ASN A 18 -15.07 -17.63 -25.04
CA ASN A 18 -15.46 -16.44 -24.30
C ASN A 18 -16.96 -16.46 -23.99
N SER A 19 -17.32 -15.98 -22.81
CA SER A 19 -18.70 -15.81 -22.35
C SER A 19 -18.95 -14.35 -21.96
N GLY A 20 -20.08 -13.78 -22.38
CA GLY A 20 -20.45 -12.39 -22.07
C GLY A 20 -20.28 -11.45 -23.27
N THR A 21 -19.74 -10.25 -23.04
CA THR A 21 -19.80 -9.17 -24.03
C THR A 21 -18.42 -8.60 -24.36
N GLY A 22 -18.07 -8.54 -25.65
CA GLY A 22 -16.91 -7.76 -26.12
C GLY A 22 -15.55 -8.26 -25.65
N ASN A 23 -15.42 -9.54 -25.27
CA ASN A 23 -14.14 -10.10 -24.85
C ASN A 23 -13.26 -10.47 -26.05
N ILE A 24 -11.94 -10.29 -25.93
CA ILE A 24 -10.95 -10.61 -26.96
C ILE A 24 -9.94 -11.62 -26.38
N GLY A 25 -9.85 -12.80 -27.00
CA GLY A 25 -8.88 -13.84 -26.63
C GLY A 25 -9.53 -15.18 -26.32
N PHE A 26 -9.12 -15.84 -25.23
CA PHE A 26 -9.48 -17.22 -24.94
C PHE A 26 -10.07 -17.38 -23.54
N GLY A 27 -11.25 -17.98 -23.44
CA GLY A 27 -11.79 -18.41 -22.14
C GLY A 27 -12.14 -17.28 -21.18
N ASN A 28 -12.36 -16.05 -21.67
CA ASN A 28 -12.72 -14.94 -20.79
C ASN A 28 -14.22 -14.94 -20.48
N SER A 29 -14.60 -14.51 -19.28
CA SER A 29 -16.00 -14.39 -18.84
C SER A 29 -16.28 -12.98 -18.34
N GLY A 30 -17.40 -12.39 -18.76
CA GLY A 30 -17.84 -11.04 -18.37
C GLY A 30 -17.73 -10.05 -19.51
N THR A 31 -17.24 -8.83 -19.26
CA THR A 31 -17.29 -7.73 -20.24
C THR A 31 -15.91 -7.19 -20.60
N GLY A 32 -15.61 -7.06 -21.88
CA GLY A 32 -14.48 -6.24 -22.36
C GLY A 32 -13.10 -6.72 -21.90
N ASN A 33 -12.95 -7.99 -21.54
CA ASN A 33 -11.64 -8.53 -21.15
C ASN A 33 -10.78 -8.81 -22.39
N TRP A 34 -9.48 -8.54 -22.29
CA TRP A 34 -8.49 -8.90 -23.29
C TRP A 34 -7.46 -9.87 -22.72
N GLY A 35 -7.47 -11.10 -23.21
CA GLY A 35 -6.38 -12.06 -22.98
C GLY A 35 -6.89 -13.47 -22.73
N ILE A 36 -6.42 -14.10 -21.67
CA ILE A 36 -6.68 -15.53 -21.43
C ILE A 36 -7.27 -15.74 -20.03
N GLY A 37 -8.45 -16.35 -19.96
CA GLY A 37 -9.02 -16.83 -18.70
C GLY A 37 -9.32 -15.72 -17.69
N ASN A 38 -9.59 -14.50 -18.14
CA ASN A 38 -10.00 -13.42 -17.23
C ASN A 38 -11.49 -13.54 -16.90
N SER A 39 -11.86 -13.22 -15.66
CA SER A 39 -13.25 -13.23 -15.18
C SER A 39 -13.63 -11.88 -14.58
N GLY A 40 -14.76 -11.32 -15.02
CA GLY A 40 -15.23 -9.99 -14.62
C GLY A 40 -15.11 -9.00 -15.77
N ASP A 41 -14.67 -7.77 -15.51
CA ASP A 41 -14.81 -6.68 -16.48
C ASP A 41 -13.49 -5.94 -16.76
N TYR A 42 -13.22 -5.66 -18.04
CA TYR A 42 -12.11 -4.81 -18.49
C TYR A 42 -10.72 -5.24 -18.02
N ASN A 43 -10.52 -6.54 -17.76
CA ASN A 43 -9.20 -7.06 -17.40
C ASN A 43 -8.35 -7.29 -18.66
N THR A 44 -7.05 -6.98 -18.58
CA THR A 44 -6.07 -7.24 -19.64
C THR A 44 -4.97 -8.18 -19.13
N GLY A 45 -4.73 -9.29 -19.83
CA GLY A 45 -3.67 -10.25 -19.51
C GLY A 45 -4.21 -11.65 -19.22
N ILE A 46 -3.72 -12.32 -18.18
CA ILE A 46 -4.03 -13.73 -17.94
C ILE A 46 -4.56 -13.97 -16.54
N GLY A 47 -5.69 -14.67 -16.43
CA GLY A 47 -6.17 -15.21 -15.17
C GLY A 47 -6.56 -14.15 -14.15
N ASN A 48 -6.87 -12.92 -14.57
CA ASN A 48 -7.31 -11.89 -13.63
C ASN A 48 -8.80 -12.07 -13.29
N THR A 49 -9.17 -11.81 -12.04
CA THR A 49 -10.55 -11.83 -11.56
C THR A 49 -10.94 -10.48 -10.98
N GLY A 50 -12.14 -9.99 -11.30
CA GLY A 50 -12.64 -8.70 -10.82
C GLY A 50 -12.68 -7.67 -11.95
N SER A 51 -12.25 -6.43 -11.71
CA SER A 51 -12.40 -5.37 -12.70
C SER A 51 -11.12 -4.56 -12.94
N THR A 52 -10.87 -4.22 -14.19
CA THR A 52 -9.83 -3.26 -14.62
C THR A 52 -8.42 -3.66 -14.18
N ASN A 53 -8.15 -4.96 -14.03
CA ASN A 53 -6.82 -5.45 -13.71
C ASN A 53 -5.96 -5.61 -14.97
N SER A 54 -4.66 -5.36 -14.87
CA SER A 54 -3.69 -5.54 -15.94
C SER A 54 -2.52 -6.44 -15.50
N GLY A 55 -2.22 -7.49 -16.25
CA GLY A 55 -1.12 -8.42 -15.98
C GLY A 55 -1.61 -9.83 -15.70
N PHE A 56 -1.12 -10.48 -14.64
CA PHE A 56 -1.28 -11.91 -14.42
C PHE A 56 -1.82 -12.21 -13.03
N PHE A 57 -2.90 -13.01 -12.96
CA PHE A 57 -3.42 -13.59 -11.72
C PHE A 57 -3.75 -12.55 -10.64
N ASN A 58 -4.18 -11.34 -11.03
CA ASN A 58 -4.64 -10.36 -10.05
C ASN A 58 -6.12 -10.59 -9.72
N THR A 59 -6.49 -10.40 -8.46
CA THR A 59 -7.88 -10.54 -7.98
C THR A 59 -8.31 -9.26 -7.27
N GLY A 60 -9.40 -8.64 -7.71
CA GLY A 60 -9.96 -7.41 -7.16
C GLY A 60 -10.10 -6.32 -8.22
N LEU A 61 -9.83 -5.07 -7.85
CA LEU A 61 -10.05 -3.90 -8.69
C LEU A 61 -8.75 -3.15 -9.00
N VAL A 62 -8.55 -2.76 -10.26
CA VAL A 62 -7.50 -1.81 -10.67
C VAL A 62 -6.09 -2.23 -10.24
N ASN A 63 -5.78 -3.53 -10.24
CA ASN A 63 -4.43 -4.01 -9.96
C ASN A 63 -3.60 -4.08 -11.23
N THR A 64 -2.32 -3.72 -11.14
CA THR A 64 -1.35 -3.87 -12.22
C THR A 64 -0.16 -4.73 -11.77
N GLY A 65 0.15 -5.79 -12.50
CA GLY A 65 1.32 -6.64 -12.24
C GLY A 65 0.95 -8.11 -12.07
N ILE A 66 1.51 -8.78 -11.06
CA ILE A 66 1.39 -10.23 -10.89
C ILE A 66 0.90 -10.59 -9.49
N GLY A 67 -0.17 -11.37 -9.42
CA GLY A 67 -0.57 -12.06 -8.18
C GLY A 67 -1.01 -11.11 -7.07
N ASN A 68 -1.50 -9.92 -7.39
CA ASN A 68 -2.02 -9.01 -6.37
C ASN A 68 -3.45 -9.39 -5.98
N SER A 69 -3.76 -9.32 -4.68
CA SER A 69 -5.09 -9.59 -4.13
C SER A 69 -5.60 -8.39 -3.34
N GLY A 70 -6.80 -7.92 -3.65
CA GLY A 70 -7.36 -6.67 -3.13
C GLY A 70 -7.38 -5.60 -4.22
N ASP A 71 -7.39 -4.32 -3.87
CA ASP A 71 -7.67 -3.25 -4.83
C ASP A 71 -6.52 -2.24 -4.96
N TYR A 72 -6.36 -1.66 -6.16
CA TYR A 72 -5.42 -0.57 -6.45
C TYR A 72 -3.94 -0.90 -6.19
N ASN A 73 -3.54 -2.16 -6.32
CA ASN A 73 -2.14 -2.55 -6.12
C ASN A 73 -1.34 -2.50 -7.42
N THR A 74 -0.10 -2.05 -7.35
CA THR A 74 0.86 -2.11 -8.45
C THR A 74 2.10 -2.90 -8.06
N GLY A 75 2.44 -3.94 -8.82
CA GLY A 75 3.64 -4.75 -8.66
C GLY A 75 3.36 -6.23 -8.43
N LEU A 76 4.01 -6.86 -7.46
CA LEU A 76 4.05 -8.32 -7.32
C LEU A 76 3.56 -8.79 -5.95
N PHE A 77 2.59 -9.69 -5.91
CA PHE A 77 2.19 -10.41 -4.70
C PHE A 77 1.85 -9.49 -3.52
N ASN A 78 1.20 -8.35 -3.78
CA ASN A 78 0.64 -7.52 -2.70
C ASN A 78 -0.73 -8.08 -2.28
N ALA A 79 -1.05 -7.97 -1.00
CA ALA A 79 -2.33 -8.39 -0.44
C ALA A 79 -2.91 -7.27 0.40
N GLY A 80 -4.14 -6.85 0.12
CA GLY A 80 -4.75 -5.64 0.68
C GLY A 80 -4.88 -4.56 -0.39
N ASN A 81 -4.87 -3.29 -0.01
CA ASN A 81 -5.26 -2.19 -0.88
C ASN A 81 -4.18 -1.12 -1.03
N THR A 82 -4.10 -0.53 -2.22
CA THR A 82 -3.27 0.66 -2.50
C THR A 82 -1.78 0.44 -2.21
N ASN A 83 -1.26 -0.77 -2.47
CA ASN A 83 0.17 -1.05 -2.31
C ASN A 83 0.93 -0.86 -3.63
N THR A 84 2.15 -0.33 -3.56
CA THR A 84 3.07 -0.25 -4.70
C THR A 84 4.38 -0.98 -4.37
N GLY A 85 4.78 -1.91 -5.24
CA GLY A 85 6.01 -2.69 -5.11
C GLY A 85 5.72 -4.17 -4.91
N SER A 86 6.34 -4.84 -3.94
CA SER A 86 6.24 -6.31 -3.85
C SER A 86 6.13 -6.88 -2.45
N PHE A 87 5.32 -7.92 -2.29
CA PHE A 87 5.17 -8.64 -1.03
C PHE A 87 4.77 -7.72 0.13
N ASN A 88 3.77 -6.87 -0.07
CA ASN A 88 3.20 -6.03 0.99
C ASN A 88 1.82 -6.55 1.40
N PRO A 89 1.71 -7.30 2.50
CA PRO A 89 0.43 -7.59 3.15
C PRO A 89 -0.04 -6.42 4.01
N GLY A 90 -1.28 -5.97 3.80
CA GLY A 90 -1.87 -4.79 4.43
C GLY A 90 -2.15 -3.69 3.40
N ASP A 91 -2.31 -2.46 3.86
CA ASP A 91 -2.77 -1.34 3.03
C ASP A 91 -1.76 -0.19 2.96
N TYR A 92 -1.74 0.53 1.85
CA TYR A 92 -0.98 1.78 1.66
C TYR A 92 0.54 1.65 1.81
N ASN A 93 1.12 0.50 1.46
CA ASN A 93 2.56 0.30 1.53
C ASN A 93 3.26 0.63 0.20
N THR A 94 4.47 1.17 0.28
CA THR A 94 5.35 1.39 -0.88
C THR A 94 6.71 0.73 -0.66
N GLY A 95 7.21 0.00 -1.65
CA GLY A 95 8.48 -0.75 -1.58
C GLY A 95 8.23 -2.25 -1.46
N GLY A 96 8.86 -2.95 -0.52
CA GLY A 96 8.58 -4.38 -0.41
C GLY A 96 8.86 -5.05 0.91
N PHE A 97 8.19 -6.18 1.12
CA PHE A 97 8.22 -6.92 2.38
C PHE A 97 7.79 -6.06 3.57
N ASN A 98 6.71 -5.28 3.43
CA ASN A 98 6.15 -4.50 4.52
C ASN A 98 4.79 -5.06 4.98
N PRO A 99 4.76 -6.00 5.94
CA PRO A 99 3.52 -6.40 6.61
C PRO A 99 2.97 -5.29 7.51
N GLY A 100 1.67 -5.01 7.40
CA GLY A 100 0.98 -3.93 8.11
C GLY A 100 0.67 -2.77 7.18
N ASN A 101 0.44 -1.57 7.72
CA ASN A 101 -0.12 -0.47 6.93
C ASN A 101 0.78 0.77 6.89
N TYR A 102 0.67 1.55 5.81
CA TYR A 102 1.34 2.86 5.64
C TYR A 102 2.86 2.83 5.73
N ASN A 103 3.50 1.71 5.37
CA ASN A 103 4.95 1.61 5.39
C ASN A 103 5.57 2.03 4.06
N THR A 104 6.69 2.74 4.11
CA THR A 104 7.49 3.08 2.92
C THR A 104 8.91 2.54 3.08
N GLY A 105 9.38 1.79 2.09
CA GLY A 105 10.73 1.21 2.06
C GLY A 105 10.69 -0.32 2.10
N TYR A 106 11.59 -0.95 2.85
CA TYR A 106 11.75 -2.41 2.81
C TYR A 106 11.80 -3.05 4.18
N PHE A 107 11.19 -4.24 4.31
CA PHE A 107 11.25 -5.06 5.51
C PHE A 107 10.71 -4.33 6.76
N ASN A 108 9.64 -3.55 6.64
CA ASN A 108 9.07 -2.85 7.78
C ASN A 108 7.78 -3.53 8.29
N PRO A 109 7.86 -4.50 9.22
CA PRO A 109 6.68 -5.03 9.89
C PRO A 109 6.11 -4.04 10.93
N GLY A 110 4.79 -3.87 10.92
CA GLY A 110 4.08 -2.90 11.77
C GLY A 110 3.48 -1.79 10.91
N ASN A 111 3.25 -0.61 11.48
CA ASN A 111 2.55 0.48 10.79
C ASN A 111 3.33 1.78 10.75
N SER A 112 3.11 2.55 9.68
CA SER A 112 3.60 3.93 9.54
C SER A 112 5.13 4.05 9.65
N ASN A 113 5.87 3.03 9.19
CA ASN A 113 7.32 3.06 9.19
C ASN A 113 7.87 3.55 7.86
N THR A 114 8.91 4.37 7.91
CA THR A 114 9.67 4.81 6.72
C THR A 114 11.13 4.39 6.83
N GLY A 115 11.60 3.57 5.88
CA GLY A 115 13.00 3.19 5.73
C GLY A 115 13.20 1.68 5.62
N ILE A 116 14.18 1.12 6.33
CA ILE A 116 14.60 -0.28 6.14
C ILE A 116 14.60 -1.03 7.47
N ALA A 117 13.98 -2.20 7.51
CA ALA A 117 14.06 -3.11 8.66
C ALA A 117 13.58 -2.46 9.97
N ASN A 118 12.51 -1.66 9.93
CA ASN A 118 11.88 -1.13 11.13
C ASN A 118 10.74 -2.05 11.58
N SER A 119 10.85 -2.60 12.78
CA SER A 119 9.80 -3.36 13.45
C SER A 119 9.15 -2.50 14.54
N GLY A 120 7.82 -2.48 14.58
CA GLY A 120 7.04 -1.62 15.48
C GLY A 120 6.28 -0.55 14.69
N ASP A 121 5.84 0.51 15.34
CA ASP A 121 5.02 1.55 14.74
C ASP A 121 5.67 2.94 14.75
N VAL A 122 5.44 3.73 13.69
CA VAL A 122 5.81 5.16 13.60
C VAL A 122 7.33 5.39 13.68
N ASN A 123 8.11 4.54 13.00
CA ASN A 123 9.57 4.71 12.95
C ASN A 123 10.03 5.32 11.63
N THR A 124 11.05 6.17 11.69
CA THR A 124 11.78 6.65 10.51
C THR A 124 13.26 6.29 10.62
N GLY A 125 13.83 5.70 9.58
CA GLY A 125 15.25 5.34 9.51
C GLY A 125 15.45 3.84 9.30
N ALA A 126 16.41 3.21 9.98
CA ALA A 126 16.65 1.78 9.75
C ALA A 126 17.04 0.98 10.99
N PHE A 127 16.65 -0.30 10.99
CA PHE A 127 16.94 -1.25 12.06
C PHE A 127 16.40 -0.83 13.43
N ASN A 128 15.24 -0.16 13.46
CA ASN A 128 14.55 0.19 14.70
C ASN A 128 13.60 -0.93 15.12
N SER A 129 13.53 -1.27 16.41
CA SER A 129 12.64 -2.32 16.94
C SER A 129 11.64 -1.82 17.99
N GLY A 130 11.58 -0.50 18.22
CA GLY A 130 10.63 0.16 19.11
C GLY A 130 9.57 0.94 18.34
N ASN A 131 8.92 1.89 19.00
CA ASN A 131 7.91 2.76 18.42
C ASN A 131 8.34 4.24 18.48
N TYR A 132 7.76 5.07 17.62
CA TYR A 132 7.95 6.54 17.64
C TYR A 132 9.42 6.97 17.62
N SER A 133 10.27 6.27 16.86
CA SER A 133 11.71 6.51 16.85
C SER A 133 12.19 7.04 15.50
N ASN A 134 13.18 7.94 15.54
CA ASN A 134 13.85 8.46 14.35
C ASN A 134 15.36 8.19 14.41
N GLY A 135 15.89 7.51 13.41
CA GLY A 135 17.32 7.22 13.30
C GLY A 135 17.62 5.75 13.04
N PHE A 136 18.74 5.28 13.57
CA PHE A 136 19.29 3.96 13.25
C PHE A 136 19.51 3.13 14.51
N PHE A 137 19.21 1.83 14.42
CA PHE A 137 19.53 0.83 15.45
C PHE A 137 18.86 1.07 16.83
N TRP A 138 17.72 1.74 16.87
CA TRP A 138 16.99 1.96 18.11
C TRP A 138 16.26 0.69 18.58
N ARG A 139 16.37 0.39 19.88
CA ARG A 139 15.71 -0.79 20.48
C ARG A 139 14.59 -0.46 21.46
N GLY A 140 14.37 0.83 21.73
CA GLY A 140 13.33 1.31 22.63
C GLY A 140 12.43 2.31 21.93
N ASP A 141 11.40 2.75 22.64
CA ASP A 141 10.44 3.72 22.12
C ASP A 141 10.99 5.15 22.25
N TYR A 142 10.48 6.07 21.43
CA TYR A 142 10.72 7.52 21.54
C TYR A 142 12.20 7.92 21.44
N GLN A 143 12.96 7.26 20.56
CA GLN A 143 14.38 7.56 20.36
C GLN A 143 14.61 8.55 19.21
N GLY A 144 15.66 9.36 19.32
CA GLY A 144 16.01 10.36 18.30
C GLY A 144 14.97 11.48 18.12
N LEU A 145 14.22 11.78 19.18
CA LEU A 145 13.29 12.91 19.21
C LEU A 145 14.05 14.24 19.32
N GLY A 146 13.64 15.24 18.53
CA GLY A 146 14.12 16.61 18.68
C GLY A 146 13.52 17.26 19.92
N GLY A 147 14.37 17.81 20.80
CA GLY A 147 13.94 18.55 21.99
C GLY A 147 14.01 20.07 21.77
N PHE A 148 12.99 20.78 22.23
CA PHE A 148 13.01 22.24 22.35
C PHE A 148 12.95 22.61 23.84
N ALA A 149 13.90 23.43 24.31
CA ALA A 149 13.90 23.97 25.66
C ALA A 149 13.50 25.46 25.61
N TYR A 150 12.49 25.84 26.39
CA TYR A 150 12.13 27.25 26.61
C TYR A 150 12.43 27.62 28.07
N GLN A 151 13.33 28.58 28.27
CA GLN A 151 13.70 29.08 29.60
C GLN A 151 13.07 30.45 29.81
N SER A 152 12.06 30.55 30.67
CA SER A 152 11.51 31.84 31.11
C SER A 152 12.35 32.39 32.27
N ALA A 153 13.02 33.52 32.06
CA ALA A 153 13.64 34.27 33.15
C ALA A 153 12.56 35.10 33.87
N VAL A 154 12.34 34.84 35.16
CA VAL A 154 11.53 35.72 36.01
C VAL A 154 12.49 36.71 36.67
N SER A 155 12.34 38.01 36.38
CA SER A 155 13.13 39.06 37.00
C SER A 155 12.81 39.13 38.50
N GLU A 156 13.84 39.27 39.35
CA GLU A 156 13.68 39.43 40.79
C GLU A 156 12.82 40.67 41.11
N ILE A 157 11.83 40.52 41.99
CA ILE A 157 11.00 41.63 42.48
C ILE A 157 11.84 42.38 43.53
N PRO A 158 12.19 43.66 43.32
CA PRO A 158 12.92 44.41 44.32
C PRO A 158 12.02 44.69 45.52
N TRP A 159 12.46 44.28 46.71
CA TRP A 159 11.83 44.66 47.97
C TRP A 159 12.65 45.76 48.65
N SER A 160 12.04 46.90 48.91
CA SER A 160 12.62 47.98 49.73
C SER A 160 11.90 48.05 51.07
N TYR A 161 12.66 47.96 52.16
CA TYR A 161 12.18 48.16 53.53
C TYR A 161 12.56 49.56 54.01
N ASP A 162 11.57 50.44 54.15
CA ASP A 162 11.78 51.75 54.78
C ASP A 162 11.62 51.61 56.29
N ARG A 163 12.73 51.80 57.03
CA ARG A 163 12.69 51.99 58.49
C ARG A 163 12.40 53.46 58.78
N PHE A 164 11.18 53.75 59.22
CA PHE A 164 10.89 55.02 59.88
C PHE A 164 11.71 55.09 61.20
N GLN A 165 12.70 55.98 61.25
CA GLN A 165 13.28 56.42 62.51
C GLN A 165 12.54 57.69 62.97
N HIS A 166 11.90 57.55 64.13
CA HIS A 166 11.43 58.53 65.13
C HIS A 166 10.92 59.91 64.68
#